data_AF-A0A9D9DB89-F1
#
_entry.id   AF-A0A9D9DB89-F1
#
_cell.length_a   1.000
_cell.length_b   1.000
_cell.length_c   1.000
_cell.angle_alpha   90.00
_cell.angle_beta   90.00
_cell.angle_gamma   90.00
#
_symmetry.space_group_name_H-M   'P 1'
#
loop_
_entity.id
_entity.type
_entity.pdbx_description
1 polymer ?
#
loop_
_entity_poly.entity_id
_entity_poly.type
_entity_poly.pdbx_seq_one_letter_code
_entity_poly.pdbx_strand_id
1 'polypeptide(L)' 'TVAVCRELKAYGLRLKGQVLPLTAYGEVFGGEFDGLKYVTSASSATDTTTLIDAIQYLKRKMEI' A
#
# COMPACT_ATOMS: atom_id res chain seq x y z
N THR A 1 1.40 6.78 -5.50
CA THR A 1 1.41 5.49 -6.20
C THR A 1 2.11 5.55 -7.55
N VAL A 2 1.61 6.30 -8.53
CA VAL A 2 2.17 6.31 -9.91
C VAL A 2 3.68 6.61 -9.96
N ALA A 3 4.15 7.63 -9.24
CA ALA A 3 5.57 7.97 -9.18
C ALA A 3 6.41 6.84 -8.58
N VAL A 4 5.94 6.21 -7.51
CA VAL A 4 6.60 5.07 -6.87
C VAL A 4 6.67 3.86 -7.81
N CYS A 5 5.58 3.53 -8.51
CA CYS A 5 5.58 2.42 -9.47
C CYS A 5 6.57 2.66 -10.63
N ARG A 6 6.70 3.92 -11.11
CA ARG A 6 7.69 4.27 -12.13
C ARG A 6 9.12 4.06 -11.64
N GLU A 7 9.42 4.52 -10.43
CA GLU A 7 10.75 4.37 -9.83
C GLU A 7 11.11 2.90 -9.62
N LEU A 8 10.16 2.10 -9.11
CA LEU A 8 10.35 0.67 -8.87
C LEU A 8 10.27 -0.19 -10.15
N LYS A 9 10.06 0.43 -11.33
CA LYS A 9 9.79 -0.26 -12.60
C LYS A 9 8.67 -1.31 -12.49
N ALA A 10 7.68 -1.02 -11.65
CA ALA A 10 6.52 -1.87 -11.40
C ALA A 10 5.38 -1.53 -12.36
N TYR A 11 4.57 -2.53 -12.69
CA TYR A 11 3.34 -2.36 -13.49
C TYR A 11 2.23 -1.68 -12.69
N GLY A 12 2.23 -1.85 -11.37
CA GLY A 12 1.25 -1.21 -10.51
C GLY A 12 1.16 -1.82 -9.12
N LEU A 13 -0.07 -1.83 -8.59
CA LEU A 13 -0.43 -2.38 -7.29
C LEU A 13 -1.41 -3.54 -7.49
N ARG A 14 -1.08 -4.73 -6.98
CA ARG A 14 -2.02 -5.83 -6.82
C ARG A 14 -2.84 -5.58 -5.57
N LEU A 15 -4.10 -5.19 -5.73
CA LEU A 15 -5.00 -4.90 -4.62
C LEU A 15 -5.31 -6.18 -3.82
N LYS A 16 -5.10 -6.15 -2.51
CA LYS A 16 -5.35 -7.28 -1.60
C LYS A 16 -6.42 -6.98 -0.56
N GLY A 17 -6.69 -5.70 -0.31
CA GLY A 17 -7.71 -5.28 0.63
C GLY A 17 -7.69 -3.79 0.88
N GLN A 18 -8.36 -3.41 1.95
CA GLN A 18 -8.57 -2.03 2.34
C GLN A 18 -8.27 -1.87 3.83
N VAL A 19 -7.56 -0.80 4.17
CA VAL A 19 -7.28 -0.44 5.58
C VAL A 19 -8.39 0.46 6.11
N LEU A 20 -8.73 1.51 5.36
CA LEU A 20 -9.74 2.54 5.65
C LEU A 20 -10.42 2.97 4.33
N PRO A 21 -11.55 3.72 4.35
CA PRO A 21 -12.09 4.35 3.15
C PRO A 21 -10.99 5.01 2.28
N LEU A 22 -10.92 4.63 1.00
CA LEU A 22 -9.93 5.13 0.04
C LEU A 22 -8.44 4.92 0.43
N THR A 23 -8.17 3.98 1.34
CA THR A 23 -6.82 3.51 1.70
C THR A 23 -6.66 2.03 1.36
N ALA A 24 -5.93 1.75 0.29
CA ALA A 24 -5.72 0.42 -0.26
C ALA A 24 -4.49 -0.27 0.36
N TYR A 25 -4.64 -1.56 0.66
CA TYR A 25 -3.54 -2.48 0.96
C TYR A 25 -3.33 -3.43 -0.22
N GLY A 26 -2.08 -3.66 -0.58
CA GLY A 26 -1.72 -4.57 -1.65
C GLY A 26 -0.24 -4.89 -1.69
N GLU A 27 0.18 -5.37 -2.85
CA GLU A 27 1.58 -5.71 -3.15
C GLU A 27 2.01 -5.02 -4.45
N VAL A 28 3.25 -4.56 -4.51
CA VAL A 28 3.86 -4.14 -5.78
C VAL A 28 3.70 -5.26 -6.81
N PHE A 29 3.26 -4.90 -8.02
CA PHE A 29 3.04 -5.83 -9.10
C PHE A 29 4.05 -5.61 -10.23
N GLY A 30 4.89 -6.60 -10.48
CA GLY A 30 5.99 -6.57 -11.45
C GLY A 30 7.22 -5.80 -10.96
N GLY A 31 8.29 -5.87 -11.77
CA GLY A 31 9.58 -5.26 -11.45
C GLY A 31 10.40 -6.05 -10.43
N GLU A 32 11.50 -5.46 -9.98
CA GLU A 32 12.44 -6.08 -9.03
C GLU A 32 11.82 -6.32 -7.64
N PHE A 33 10.83 -5.51 -7.27
CA PHE A 33 10.18 -5.54 -5.96
C PHE A 33 8.78 -6.20 -6.00
N ASP A 34 8.50 -7.08 -6.98
CA ASP A 34 7.22 -7.80 -7.04
C ASP A 34 6.93 -8.52 -5.72
N GLY A 35 5.69 -8.38 -5.22
CA GLY A 35 5.27 -8.94 -3.94
C GLY A 35 5.58 -8.07 -2.71
N LEU A 36 6.29 -6.94 -2.84
CA LEU A 36 6.52 -6.02 -1.73
C LEU A 36 5.19 -5.45 -1.21
N LYS A 37 4.88 -5.68 0.08
CA LYS A 37 3.67 -5.18 0.74
C LYS A 37 3.66 -3.65 0.76
N TYR A 38 2.52 -3.07 0.43
CA TYR A 38 2.36 -1.65 0.18
C TYR A 38 0.99 -1.16 0.61
N VAL A 39 0.93 0.04 1.20
CA VAL A 39 -0.32 0.76 1.48
C VAL A 39 -0.29 2.10 0.77
N THR A 40 -1.41 2.50 0.19
CA THR A 40 -1.59 3.85 -0.38
C THR A 40 -2.96 4.39 -0.06
N SER A 41 -3.02 5.69 0.20
CA SER A 41 -4.25 6.43 0.43
C SER A 41 -4.41 7.54 -0.60
N ALA A 42 -5.66 7.93 -0.86
CA ALA A 42 -5.94 9.24 -1.45
C ALA A 42 -5.69 10.33 -0.40
N SER A 43 -5.01 11.42 -0.76
CA SER A 43 -4.75 12.54 0.16
C SER A 43 -6.02 13.16 0.73
N SER A 44 -7.13 13.07 0.01
CA SER A 44 -8.45 13.53 0.45
C SER A 44 -9.11 12.64 1.52
N ALA A 45 -8.52 11.49 1.83
CA ALA A 45 -9.09 10.49 2.73
C ALA A 45 -8.17 10.17 3.92
N THR A 46 -7.20 11.04 4.19
CA THR A 46 -6.27 10.88 5.31
C THR A 46 -6.60 11.85 6.44
N ASP A 47 -6.50 11.36 7.66
CA ASP A 47 -6.57 12.12 8.91
C ASP A 47 -5.31 11.90 9.76
N THR A 48 -5.35 12.34 11.01
CA THR A 48 -4.22 12.25 11.95
C THR A 48 -3.87 10.81 12.35
N THR A 49 -4.75 9.82 12.16
CA THR A 49 -4.49 8.42 12.56
C THR A 49 -4.19 7.51 11.37
N THR A 50 -4.53 7.90 10.15
CA THR A 50 -4.43 7.08 8.94
C THR A 50 -3.07 6.40 8.77
N LEU A 51 -1.97 7.10 9.05
CA LEU A 51 -0.63 6.52 8.95
C LEU A 51 -0.37 5.45 10.01
N ILE A 52 -0.84 5.68 11.25
CA ILE A 52 -0.74 4.72 12.35
C ILE A 52 -1.54 3.47 12.00
N ASP A 53 -2.77 3.64 11.52
CA ASP A 53 -3.64 2.53 11.11
C ASP A 53 -3.04 1.72 9.97
N ALA A 54 -2.43 2.37 8.98
CA ALA A 54 -1.71 1.73 7.88
C ALA A 54 -0.52 0.88 8.36
N ILE A 55 0.29 1.43 9.28
CA ILE A 55 1.45 0.71 9.84
C ILE A 55 0.99 -0.48 10.67
N GLN A 56 -0.03 -0.32 11.51
CA GLN A 56 -0.56 -1.41 12.32
C GLN A 56 -1.18 -2.51 11.44
N TYR A 57 -1.87 -2.12 10.38
CA TYR A 57 -2.40 -3.08 9.41
C TYR A 57 -1.29 -3.87 8.72
N LEU A 58 -0.22 -3.20 8.27
CA LEU A 58 0.94 -3.85 7.65
C LEU A 58 1.60 -4.86 8.61
N LYS A 59 1.82 -4.48 9.87
CA LYS A 59 2.39 -5.36 10.90
C LYS A 59 1.58 -6.65 11.05
N ARG A 60 0.26 -6.53 11.21
CA ARG A 60 -0.65 -7.70 11.31
C ARG A 60 -0.66 -8.58 10.06
N LYS A 61 -0.35 -8.03 8.88
CA LYS A 61 -0.22 -8.81 7.62
C LYS A 61 1.17 -9.38 7.39
N MET A 62 2.13 -9.05 8.25
CA MET A 62 3.51 -9.56 8.22
C MET A 62 3.79 -10.58 9.32
N GLU A 63 3.04 -10.54 10.41
CA GLU A 63 2.98 -11.60 11.40
C GLU A 63 2.41 -12.88 10.74
N ILE A 64 3.15 -13.99 10.88
CA ILE A 64 2.84 -15.32 10.33
C ILE A 64 1.76 -15.98 11.20
#